data_AF-A0A7J3EPC4-F1
#
_entry.id   AF-A0A7J3EPC4-F1
#
_cell.length_a   1.000
_cell.length_b   1.000
_cell.length_c   1.000
_cell.angle_alpha   90.00
_cell.angle_beta   90.00
_cell.angle_gamma   90.00
#
_symmetry.space_group_name_H-M   'P 1'
#
loop_
_entity.id
_entity.type
_entity.pdbx_description
1 polymer ?
#
loop_
_entity_poly.entity_id
_entity_poly.type
_entity_poly.pdbx_seq_one_letter_code
_entity_poly.pdbx_strand_id
1 'polypeptide(L)'
;ERYGLETWFKIGDMDFATHIYRTLMLRGKMRLSEVTDMIAKRLGIRHRIVPMTDDRVRTVVVTECGHMSFQEYFVEKRGEVRVKSVIYEGAEEAEPCSEVIPSIMDSRAVIIAPSNPILSIGPILALRGVREALRKTRAVRVGVTPIIGGRAVKGPADRLMRDLGIEPTAASVARLYSDILDLFIIDEVDASMAGEASKYVPRCIVTNTLMQTRQDRVRLATYILTAINEVR
;
A
#
# COMPACT_ATOMS: atom_id res chain seq x y z
N GLU A 1 2.94 -30.97 4.51
CA GLU A 1 3.02 -31.83 5.72
C GLU A 1 2.90 -33.32 5.39
N ARG A 2 1.71 -33.91 5.17
CA ARG A 2 1.58 -35.37 4.92
C ARG A 2 2.38 -35.88 3.71
N TYR A 3 2.54 -35.07 2.66
CA TYR A 3 3.34 -35.39 1.48
C TYR A 3 4.83 -34.96 1.59
N GLY A 4 5.32 -34.56 2.77
CA GLY A 4 6.72 -34.18 2.97
C GLY A 4 7.15 -32.83 2.39
N LEU A 5 6.22 -32.06 1.82
CA LEU A 5 6.48 -30.72 1.26
C LEU A 5 6.30 -29.61 2.30
N GLU A 6 7.01 -28.51 2.07
CA GLU A 6 6.91 -27.26 2.81
C GLU A 6 5.49 -26.66 2.75
N THR A 7 5.01 -26.11 3.87
CA THR A 7 3.63 -25.60 4.03
C THR A 7 3.59 -24.25 4.75
N TRP A 8 4.68 -23.47 4.67
CA TRP A 8 4.75 -22.16 5.31
C TRP A 8 3.71 -21.18 4.74
N PHE A 9 3.28 -21.36 3.49
CA PHE A 9 2.15 -20.63 2.91
C PHE A 9 0.88 -21.48 2.97
N LYS A 10 -0.09 -21.08 3.81
CA LYS A 10 -1.39 -21.75 3.94
C LYS A 10 -2.39 -21.16 2.96
N ILE A 11 -3.01 -22.02 2.16
CA ILE A 11 -4.07 -21.66 1.22
C ILE A 11 -5.31 -22.50 1.50
N GLY A 12 -6.46 -21.85 1.63
CA GLY A 12 -7.75 -22.53 1.79
C GLY A 12 -8.37 -22.87 0.44
N ASP A 13 -9.29 -23.84 0.41
CA ASP A 13 -9.90 -24.32 -0.84
C ASP A 13 -10.61 -23.22 -1.65
N MET A 14 -11.30 -22.31 -0.96
CA MET A 14 -11.97 -21.16 -1.61
C MET A 14 -10.98 -20.17 -2.22
N ASP A 15 -9.86 -19.92 -1.55
CA ASP A 15 -8.78 -19.07 -2.07
C ASP A 15 -8.10 -19.74 -3.28
N PHE A 16 -7.88 -21.05 -3.17
CA PHE A 16 -7.34 -21.85 -4.26
C PHE A 16 -8.24 -21.84 -5.50
N ALA A 17 -9.57 -21.88 -5.35
CA ALA A 17 -10.51 -21.76 -6.46
C ALA A 17 -10.33 -20.44 -7.23
N THR A 18 -10.10 -19.33 -6.52
CA THR A 18 -9.81 -18.02 -7.15
C THR A 18 -8.48 -18.06 -7.90
N HIS A 19 -7.45 -18.67 -7.32
CA HIS A 19 -6.15 -18.83 -7.98
C HIS A 19 -6.20 -19.70 -9.22
N ILE A 20 -6.94 -20.82 -9.20
CA ILE A 20 -7.15 -21.67 -10.38
C ILE A 20 -7.85 -20.86 -11.47
N TYR A 21 -8.98 -20.21 -11.15
CA TYR A 21 -9.74 -19.42 -12.12
C TYR A 21 -8.88 -18.32 -12.74
N ARG A 22 -8.19 -17.50 -11.91
CA ARG A 22 -7.28 -16.46 -12.38
C ARG A 22 -6.20 -17.02 -13.30
N THR A 23 -5.56 -18.12 -12.90
CA THR A 23 -4.47 -18.73 -13.67
C THR A 23 -4.95 -19.27 -15.02
N LEU A 24 -6.13 -19.88 -15.08
CA LEU A 24 -6.73 -20.34 -16.33
C LEU A 24 -6.98 -19.18 -17.30
N MET A 25 -7.56 -18.07 -16.82
CA MET A 25 -7.84 -16.90 -17.67
C MET A 25 -6.55 -16.23 -18.17
N LEU A 26 -5.54 -16.06 -17.32
CA LEU A 26 -4.24 -15.51 -17.71
C LEU A 26 -3.52 -16.39 -18.74
N ARG A 27 -3.59 -17.73 -18.60
CA ARG A 27 -3.07 -18.67 -19.62
C ARG A 27 -3.82 -18.56 -20.94
N GLY A 28 -5.09 -18.17 -20.88
CA GLY A 28 -5.91 -17.78 -22.04
C GLY A 28 -5.56 -16.41 -22.64
N LYS A 29 -4.45 -15.79 -22.23
CA LYS A 29 -3.95 -14.47 -22.68
C LYS A 29 -4.82 -13.27 -22.28
N MET A 30 -5.73 -13.43 -21.32
CA MET A 30 -6.40 -12.29 -20.68
C MET A 30 -5.42 -11.51 -19.81
N ARG A 31 -5.63 -10.19 -19.69
CA ARG A 31 -4.86 -9.31 -18.80
C ARG A 31 -5.32 -9.47 -17.34
N LEU A 32 -4.45 -9.15 -16.38
CA LEU A 32 -4.78 -9.25 -14.96
C LEU A 32 -5.93 -8.32 -14.57
N SER A 33 -5.99 -7.13 -15.15
CA SER A 33 -7.06 -6.14 -14.99
C SER A 33 -8.42 -6.69 -15.41
N GLU A 34 -8.50 -7.31 -16.59
CA GLU A 34 -9.72 -7.96 -17.09
C GLU A 34 -10.18 -9.09 -16.17
N VAL A 35 -9.25 -9.95 -15.76
CA VAL A 35 -9.53 -11.08 -14.87
C VAL A 35 -9.99 -10.58 -13.48
N THR A 36 -9.39 -9.50 -12.99
CA THR A 36 -9.75 -8.87 -11.70
C THR A 36 -11.18 -8.32 -11.74
N ASP A 37 -11.55 -7.62 -12.82
CA ASP A 37 -12.91 -7.10 -13.00
C ASP A 37 -13.94 -8.24 -13.09
N MET A 38 -13.64 -9.33 -13.80
CA MET A 38 -14.51 -10.51 -13.84
C MET A 38 -14.71 -11.14 -12.46
N ILE A 39 -13.64 -11.30 -11.68
CA ILE A 39 -13.73 -11.85 -10.31
C ILE A 39 -14.54 -10.90 -9.42
N ALA A 40 -14.27 -9.60 -9.47
CA ALA A 40 -14.98 -8.60 -8.70
C ALA A 40 -16.50 -8.64 -8.96
N LYS A 41 -16.91 -8.70 -10.25
CA LYS A 41 -18.32 -8.83 -10.65
C LYS A 41 -18.96 -10.12 -10.13
N ARG A 42 -18.28 -11.26 -10.26
CA ARG A 42 -18.78 -12.56 -9.77
C ARG A 42 -18.97 -12.59 -8.25
N LEU A 43 -18.14 -11.85 -7.51
CA LEU A 43 -18.25 -11.71 -6.06
C LEU A 43 -19.21 -10.59 -5.62
N GLY A 44 -19.88 -9.90 -6.55
CA GLY A 44 -20.81 -8.81 -6.24
C GLY A 44 -20.13 -7.52 -5.75
N ILE A 45 -18.83 -7.35 -6.02
CA ILE A 45 -18.09 -6.14 -5.67
C ILE A 45 -18.48 -5.03 -6.64
N ARG A 46 -19.11 -3.98 -6.11
CA ARG A 46 -19.56 -2.81 -6.89
C ARG A 46 -18.47 -1.78 -7.16
N HIS A 47 -17.37 -1.85 -6.42
CA HIS A 47 -16.25 -0.91 -6.55
C HIS A 47 -15.33 -1.35 -7.68
N ARG A 48 -14.78 -0.40 -8.44
CA ARG A 48 -13.75 -0.67 -9.44
C ARG A 48 -12.46 -1.07 -8.72
N ILE A 49 -11.94 -2.26 -9.01
CA ILE A 49 -10.67 -2.76 -8.49
C ILE A 49 -9.70 -2.84 -9.66
N VAL A 50 -8.70 -1.98 -9.66
CA VAL A 50 -7.69 -1.90 -10.71
C VAL A 50 -6.36 -2.37 -10.14
N PRO A 51 -5.76 -3.45 -10.68
CA PRO A 51 -4.37 -3.80 -10.40
C PRO A 51 -3.44 -2.64 -10.78
N MET A 52 -2.32 -2.48 -10.08
CA MET A 52 -1.39 -1.39 -10.41
C MET A 52 -0.81 -1.54 -11.82
N THR A 53 -0.59 -2.77 -12.29
CA THR A 53 -0.08 -3.11 -13.63
C THR A 53 -0.61 -4.49 -14.05
N ASP A 54 -0.66 -4.73 -15.36
CA ASP A 54 -0.85 -6.05 -15.97
C ASP A 54 0.46 -6.83 -16.14
N ASP A 55 1.59 -6.11 -16.02
CA ASP A 55 2.94 -6.66 -16.13
C ASP A 55 3.39 -7.31 -14.81
N ARG A 56 4.48 -8.07 -14.88
CA ARG A 56 5.04 -8.75 -13.71
C ARG A 56 5.94 -7.81 -12.92
N VAL A 57 5.46 -7.35 -11.77
CA VAL A 57 6.27 -6.66 -10.77
C VAL A 57 6.33 -7.47 -9.48
N ARG A 58 7.53 -7.63 -8.93
CA ARG A 58 7.76 -8.40 -7.68
C ARG A 58 8.56 -7.60 -6.67
N THR A 59 8.04 -7.53 -5.45
CA THR A 59 8.80 -7.03 -4.30
C THR A 59 9.78 -8.10 -3.83
N VAL A 60 11.07 -7.80 -3.97
CA VAL A 60 12.19 -8.62 -3.48
C VAL A 60 12.81 -7.92 -2.28
N VAL A 61 12.95 -8.65 -1.19
CA VAL A 61 13.56 -8.19 0.05
C VAL A 61 14.99 -8.71 0.07
N VAL A 62 15.96 -7.79 0.08
CA VAL A 62 17.37 -8.12 0.22
C VAL A 62 17.70 -8.14 1.69
N THR A 63 18.15 -9.29 2.19
CA THR A 63 18.43 -9.51 3.61
C THR A 63 19.90 -9.85 3.85
N GLU A 64 20.28 -10.04 5.10
CA GLU A 64 21.57 -10.63 5.44
C GLU A 64 21.74 -12.08 5.00
N CYS A 65 20.64 -12.81 4.83
CA CYS A 65 20.62 -14.21 4.37
C CYS A 65 20.51 -14.35 2.84
N GLY A 66 20.49 -13.23 2.10
CA GLY A 66 20.32 -13.22 0.65
C GLY A 66 19.00 -12.60 0.20
N HIS A 67 18.66 -12.81 -1.07
CA HIS A 67 17.45 -12.27 -1.71
C HIS A 67 16.29 -13.22 -1.46
N MET A 68 15.13 -12.69 -1.11
CA MET A 68 13.90 -13.47 -0.95
C MET A 68 12.69 -12.69 -1.44
N SER A 69 11.64 -13.40 -1.85
CA SER A 69 10.35 -12.78 -2.11
C SER A 69 9.76 -12.16 -0.85
N PHE A 70 8.87 -11.17 -1.01
CA PHE A 70 8.13 -10.62 0.12
C PHE A 70 7.37 -11.70 0.92
N GLN A 71 6.83 -12.75 0.27
CA GLN A 71 6.09 -13.79 0.98
C GLN A 71 6.99 -14.70 1.80
N GLU A 72 8.17 -15.07 1.30
CA GLU A 72 9.17 -15.79 2.10
C GLU A 72 9.61 -14.93 3.29
N TYR A 73 9.93 -13.64 3.07
CA TYR A 73 10.28 -12.73 4.15
C TYR A 73 9.18 -12.62 5.21
N PHE A 74 7.95 -12.36 4.80
CA PHE A 74 6.87 -12.01 5.73
C PHE A 74 6.17 -13.21 6.34
N VAL A 75 5.95 -14.28 5.56
CA VAL A 75 5.19 -15.46 6.00
C VAL A 75 6.13 -16.52 6.57
N GLU A 76 7.14 -16.94 5.80
CA GLU A 76 8.06 -17.98 6.23
C GLU A 76 8.99 -17.49 7.35
N LYS A 77 9.65 -16.35 7.13
CA LYS A 77 10.60 -15.74 8.09
C LYS A 77 9.94 -14.78 9.08
N ARG A 78 8.61 -14.63 9.05
CA ARG A 78 7.82 -13.79 9.98
C ARG A 78 8.27 -12.33 10.05
N GLY A 79 8.95 -11.84 9.02
CA GLY A 79 9.58 -10.53 8.99
C GLY A 79 10.70 -10.34 10.02
N GLU A 80 11.35 -11.41 10.49
CA GLU A 80 12.36 -11.38 11.55
C GLU A 80 13.79 -11.23 11.05
N VAL A 81 14.04 -11.56 9.79
CA VAL A 81 15.38 -11.43 9.19
C VAL A 81 15.68 -9.97 8.88
N ARG A 82 16.87 -9.50 9.21
CA ARG A 82 17.26 -8.11 9.00
C ARG A 82 17.28 -7.76 7.50
N VAL A 83 16.60 -6.68 7.14
CA VAL A 83 16.53 -6.16 5.77
C VAL A 83 17.67 -5.18 5.49
N LYS A 84 18.25 -5.26 4.30
CA LYS A 84 19.28 -4.34 3.80
C LYS A 84 18.72 -3.37 2.76
N SER A 85 17.86 -3.86 1.88
CA SER A 85 17.17 -3.04 0.87
C SER A 85 15.92 -3.77 0.35
N VAL A 86 15.07 -3.03 -0.36
CA VAL A 86 13.89 -3.56 -1.05
C VAL A 86 13.99 -3.17 -2.53
N ILE A 87 13.77 -4.14 -3.41
CA ILE A 87 13.81 -3.99 -4.86
C ILE A 87 12.43 -4.31 -5.43
N TYR A 88 11.97 -3.52 -6.38
CA TYR A 88 10.73 -3.80 -7.13
C TYR A 88 11.11 -4.30 -8.53
N GLU A 89 11.43 -5.59 -8.63
CA GLU A 89 11.83 -6.21 -9.90
C GLU A 89 10.73 -6.03 -10.95
N GLY A 90 11.10 -5.51 -12.13
CA GLY A 90 10.20 -5.25 -13.25
C GLY A 90 9.47 -3.92 -13.20
N ALA A 91 9.55 -3.15 -12.10
CA ALA A 91 8.79 -1.90 -11.97
C ALA A 91 9.23 -0.81 -12.97
N GLU A 92 10.51 -0.80 -13.37
CA GLU A 92 11.05 0.17 -14.33
C GLU A 92 10.54 -0.06 -15.77
N GLU A 93 10.20 -1.31 -16.10
CA GLU A 93 9.73 -1.72 -17.43
C GLU A 93 8.20 -1.84 -17.49
N ALA A 94 7.54 -2.03 -16.34
CA ALA A 94 6.10 -2.22 -16.25
C ALA A 94 5.33 -0.92 -16.51
N GLU A 95 4.22 -1.04 -17.24
CA GLU A 95 3.28 0.05 -17.45
C GLU A 95 2.15 -0.03 -16.43
N PRO A 96 1.69 1.10 -15.87
CA PRO A 96 0.46 1.10 -15.09
C PRO A 96 -0.71 0.56 -15.92
N CYS A 97 -1.65 -0.16 -15.29
CA CYS A 97 -2.90 -0.50 -15.99
C CYS A 97 -3.53 0.78 -16.56
N SER A 98 -4.17 0.67 -17.73
CA SER A 98 -4.67 1.82 -18.49
C SER A 98 -5.59 2.74 -17.71
N GLU A 99 -6.23 2.22 -16.66
CA GLU A 99 -7.17 2.95 -15.81
C GLU A 99 -6.48 3.67 -14.63
N VAL A 100 -5.23 3.34 -14.27
CA VAL A 100 -4.55 3.85 -13.08
C VAL A 100 -4.30 5.36 -13.16
N ILE A 101 -3.60 5.80 -14.21
CA ILE A 101 -3.25 7.22 -14.38
C ILE A 101 -4.51 8.08 -14.58
N PRO A 102 -5.46 7.74 -15.47
CA PRO A 102 -6.72 8.47 -15.58
C PRO A 102 -7.48 8.56 -14.25
N SER A 103 -7.55 7.45 -13.48
CA SER A 103 -8.22 7.47 -12.18
C SER A 103 -7.58 8.45 -11.20
N ILE A 104 -6.25 8.63 -11.23
CA ILE A 104 -5.56 9.64 -10.41
C ILE A 104 -5.87 11.06 -10.90
N MET A 105 -5.84 11.28 -12.22
CA MET A 105 -6.00 12.61 -12.82
C MET A 105 -7.44 13.13 -12.74
N ASP A 106 -8.43 12.24 -12.87
CA ASP A 106 -9.85 12.58 -12.93
C ASP A 106 -10.51 12.59 -11.54
N SER A 107 -9.81 12.13 -10.51
CA SER A 107 -10.34 12.07 -9.14
C SER A 107 -10.46 13.45 -8.51
N ARG A 108 -11.47 13.61 -7.64
CA ARG A 108 -11.60 14.78 -6.75
C ARG A 108 -10.56 14.77 -5.62
N ALA A 109 -10.18 13.57 -5.18
CA ALA A 109 -9.20 13.35 -4.12
C ALA A 109 -8.53 11.99 -4.31
N VAL A 110 -7.29 11.87 -3.87
CA VAL A 110 -6.55 10.61 -3.82
C VAL A 110 -6.15 10.34 -2.37
N ILE A 111 -6.47 9.15 -1.87
CA ILE A 111 -6.20 8.76 -0.49
C ILE A 111 -5.19 7.61 -0.49
N ILE A 112 -4.00 7.86 0.05
CA ILE A 112 -3.02 6.83 0.38
C ILE A 112 -3.42 6.26 1.76
N ALA A 113 -3.98 5.05 1.72
CA ALA A 113 -4.41 4.31 2.90
C ALA A 113 -3.24 4.02 3.88
N PRO A 114 -3.52 3.74 5.17
CA PRO A 114 -2.50 3.46 6.18
C PRO A 114 -1.89 2.06 6.01
N SER A 115 -1.19 1.86 4.90
CA SER A 115 -0.49 0.65 4.50
C SER A 115 1.03 0.87 4.58
N ASN A 116 1.81 -0.22 4.55
CA ASN A 116 3.26 -0.14 4.59
C ASN A 116 3.80 0.73 3.44
N PRO A 117 4.57 1.81 3.72
CA PRO A 117 4.98 2.75 2.70
C PRO A 117 5.99 2.17 1.71
N ILE A 118 6.71 1.11 2.12
CA ILE A 118 7.76 0.48 1.33
C ILE A 118 7.23 -0.80 0.67
N LEU A 119 6.52 -1.67 1.39
CA LEU A 119 6.10 -2.97 0.84
C LEU A 119 4.75 -2.94 0.13
N SER A 120 3.87 -1.98 0.46
CA SER A 120 2.51 -1.93 -0.09
C SER A 120 2.31 -0.77 -1.04
N ILE A 121 2.66 0.45 -0.63
CA ILE A 121 2.51 1.65 -1.48
C ILE A 121 3.72 1.85 -2.39
N GLY A 122 4.92 1.54 -1.91
CA GLY A 122 6.18 1.64 -2.65
C GLY A 122 6.16 1.05 -4.06
N PRO A 123 5.72 -0.21 -4.27
CA PRO A 123 5.67 -0.81 -5.60
C PRO A 123 4.74 -0.08 -6.57
N ILE A 124 3.63 0.48 -6.07
CA ILE A 124 2.67 1.25 -6.88
C ILE A 124 3.32 2.56 -7.34
N LEU A 125 4.00 3.26 -6.43
CA LEU A 125 4.70 4.51 -6.72
C LEU A 125 5.94 4.33 -7.59
N ALA A 126 6.52 3.13 -7.62
CA ALA A 126 7.68 2.80 -8.43
C ALA A 126 7.34 2.63 -9.91
N LEU A 127 6.06 2.39 -10.25
CA LEU A 127 5.63 2.31 -11.65
C LEU A 127 5.78 3.67 -12.34
N ARG A 128 6.20 3.61 -13.61
CA ARG A 128 6.43 4.79 -14.44
C ARG A 128 5.18 5.66 -14.52
N GLY A 129 5.35 6.96 -14.27
CA GLY A 129 4.27 7.96 -14.39
C GLY A 129 3.30 8.03 -13.21
N VAL A 130 3.24 7.04 -12.30
CA VAL A 130 2.28 7.06 -11.17
C VAL A 130 2.58 8.20 -10.20
N ARG A 131 3.83 8.31 -9.72
CA ARG A 131 4.23 9.40 -8.82
C ARG A 131 4.10 10.77 -9.50
N GLU A 132 4.35 10.84 -10.79
CA GLU A 132 4.20 12.07 -11.58
C GLU A 132 2.73 12.49 -11.72
N ALA A 133 1.82 11.54 -11.97
CA ALA A 133 0.39 11.81 -12.00
C ALA A 133 -0.11 12.33 -10.65
N LEU A 134 0.37 11.77 -9.54
CA LEU A 134 0.08 12.29 -8.20
C LEU A 134 0.63 13.72 -8.00
N ARG A 135 1.77 14.07 -8.57
CA ARG A 135 2.28 15.45 -8.51
C ARG A 135 1.45 16.44 -9.35
N LYS A 136 0.94 16.00 -10.50
CA LYS A 136 0.25 16.83 -11.50
C LYS A 136 -1.26 16.92 -11.34
N THR A 137 -1.89 15.96 -10.67
CA THR A 137 -3.35 15.94 -10.50
C THR A 137 -3.84 17.16 -9.73
N ARG A 138 -5.08 17.57 -10.02
CA ARG A 138 -5.80 18.60 -9.26
C ARG A 138 -6.54 18.02 -8.05
N ALA A 139 -6.48 16.71 -7.86
CA ALA A 139 -7.07 16.03 -6.72
C ALA A 139 -6.40 16.48 -5.42
N VAL A 140 -7.17 16.60 -4.34
CA VAL A 140 -6.59 16.75 -2.99
C VAL A 140 -5.96 15.41 -2.59
N ARG A 141 -4.68 15.42 -2.24
CA ARG A 141 -3.91 14.20 -1.94
C ARG A 141 -3.74 14.05 -0.44
N VAL A 142 -4.24 12.95 0.10
CA VAL A 142 -4.27 12.67 1.54
C VAL A 142 -3.50 11.40 1.83
N GLY A 143 -2.58 11.45 2.79
CA GLY A 143 -1.93 10.27 3.34
C GLY A 143 -2.39 10.00 4.77
N VAL A 144 -2.62 8.74 5.11
CA VAL A 144 -2.82 8.30 6.50
C VAL A 144 -1.61 7.49 6.91
N THR A 145 -0.97 7.85 8.04
CA THR A 145 0.18 7.09 8.53
C THR A 145 -0.24 5.67 8.97
N PRO A 146 0.55 4.61 8.65
CA PRO A 146 0.38 3.28 9.24
C PRO A 146 1.07 3.14 10.61
N ILE A 147 1.81 4.16 11.03
CA ILE A 147 2.59 4.19 12.27
C ILE A 147 1.83 4.95 13.35
N ILE A 148 1.68 4.32 14.51
CA ILE A 148 1.10 4.89 15.73
C ILE A 148 2.09 4.68 16.87
N GLY A 149 2.57 5.76 17.50
CA GLY A 149 3.44 5.69 18.68
C GLY A 149 4.74 4.91 18.44
N GLY A 150 5.34 5.06 17.26
CA GLY A 150 6.58 4.37 16.91
C GLY A 150 6.42 2.93 16.39
N ARG A 151 5.18 2.45 16.19
CA ARG A 151 4.88 1.06 15.81
C ARG A 151 3.89 0.99 14.66
N ALA A 152 4.02 -0.03 13.81
CA ALA A 152 3.02 -0.33 12.80
C ALA A 152 1.79 -1.00 13.45
N VAL A 153 0.58 -0.63 13.03
CA VAL A 153 -0.65 -1.29 13.50
C VAL A 153 -0.68 -2.75 13.09
N LYS A 154 -0.21 -3.06 11.87
CA LYS A 154 -0.10 -4.41 11.33
C LYS A 154 1.13 -4.52 10.42
N GLY A 155 1.69 -5.71 10.38
CA GLY A 155 2.81 -6.05 9.52
C GLY A 155 4.13 -5.41 9.99
N PRO A 156 5.19 -5.50 9.17
CA PRO A 156 6.56 -5.26 9.63
C PRO A 156 7.03 -3.84 9.32
N ALA A 157 6.12 -2.86 9.15
CA ALA A 157 6.50 -1.56 8.58
C ALA A 157 7.50 -0.81 9.47
N ASP A 158 7.29 -0.79 10.79
CA ASP A 158 8.19 -0.12 11.73
C ASP A 158 9.56 -0.81 11.81
N ARG A 159 9.60 -2.15 11.82
CA ARG A 159 10.86 -2.91 11.79
C ARG A 159 11.62 -2.67 10.48
N LEU A 160 10.93 -2.78 9.35
CA LEU A 160 11.52 -2.55 8.03
C LEU A 160 12.08 -1.13 7.92
N MET A 161 11.35 -0.12 8.41
CA MET A 161 11.84 1.25 8.45
C MET A 161 13.15 1.33 9.25
N ARG A 162 13.21 0.76 10.46
CA ARG A 162 14.44 0.73 11.28
C ARG A 162 15.60 0.07 10.55
N ASP A 163 15.35 -1.08 9.91
CA ASP A 163 16.36 -1.82 9.16
C ASP A 163 16.94 -1.01 8.00
N LEU A 164 16.10 -0.21 7.34
CA LEU A 164 16.48 0.71 6.27
C LEU A 164 17.01 2.07 6.77
N GLY A 165 17.26 2.21 8.08
CA GLY A 165 17.77 3.46 8.68
C GLY A 165 16.76 4.60 8.73
N ILE A 166 15.47 4.29 8.62
CA ILE A 166 14.36 5.24 8.71
C ILE A 166 13.72 5.10 10.09
N GLU A 167 13.65 6.19 10.84
CA GLU A 167 12.96 6.17 12.13
C GLU A 167 11.45 5.90 11.92
N PRO A 168 10.84 4.92 12.60
CA PRO A 168 9.44 4.57 12.36
C PRO A 168 8.51 5.54 13.07
N THR A 169 8.44 6.78 12.59
CA THR A 169 7.56 7.84 13.10
C THR A 169 6.59 8.30 12.01
N ALA A 170 5.48 8.92 12.42
CA ALA A 170 4.57 9.55 11.48
C ALA A 170 5.28 10.63 10.62
N ALA A 171 6.19 11.40 11.21
CA ALA A 171 6.97 12.40 10.49
C ALA A 171 7.89 11.80 9.40
N SER A 172 8.53 10.66 9.66
CA SER A 172 9.31 9.96 8.64
C SER A 172 8.44 9.46 7.48
N VAL A 173 7.22 9.00 7.77
CA VAL A 173 6.26 8.63 6.71
C VAL A 173 5.83 9.87 5.91
N ALA A 174 5.57 10.99 6.58
CA ALA A 174 5.26 12.26 5.90
C ALA A 174 6.39 12.66 4.94
N ARG A 175 7.65 12.53 5.37
CA ARG A 175 8.83 12.79 4.54
C ARG A 175 8.88 11.92 3.29
N LEU A 176 8.57 10.62 3.39
CA LEU A 176 8.56 9.70 2.25
C LEU A 176 7.58 10.11 1.14
N TYR A 177 6.52 10.81 1.52
CA TYR A 177 5.44 11.27 0.63
C TYR A 177 5.38 12.79 0.46
N SER A 178 6.41 13.51 0.89
CA SER A 178 6.44 14.99 0.96
C SER A 178 6.13 15.71 -0.35
N ASP A 179 6.42 15.06 -1.48
CA ASP A 179 6.20 15.59 -2.82
C ASP A 179 4.83 15.26 -3.43
N ILE A 180 4.02 14.42 -2.77
CA ILE A 180 2.75 13.92 -3.30
C ILE A 180 1.55 14.10 -2.37
N LEU A 181 1.70 14.77 -1.22
CA LEU A 181 0.61 14.97 -0.26
C LEU A 181 0.32 16.46 -0.01
N ASP A 182 -0.96 16.77 0.14
CA ASP A 182 -1.47 18.05 0.62
C ASP A 182 -1.87 17.96 2.09
N LEU A 183 -2.47 16.83 2.47
CA LEU A 183 -2.93 16.51 3.81
C LEU A 183 -2.24 15.25 4.33
N PHE A 184 -1.83 15.26 5.59
CA PHE A 184 -1.32 14.08 6.27
C PHE A 184 -2.05 13.86 7.59
N ILE A 185 -2.54 12.64 7.79
CA ILE A 185 -3.33 12.27 8.96
C ILE A 185 -2.47 11.39 9.86
N ILE A 186 -2.38 11.82 11.12
CA ILE A 186 -1.63 11.16 12.17
C ILE A 186 -2.53 10.82 13.35
N ASP A 187 -2.14 9.82 14.12
CA ASP A 187 -2.89 9.39 15.29
C ASP A 187 -2.77 10.38 16.46
N GLU A 188 -3.74 10.38 17.36
CA GLU A 188 -3.74 11.15 18.60
C GLU A 188 -2.51 10.84 19.48
N VAL A 189 -2.04 9.59 19.45
CA VAL A 189 -0.81 9.18 20.15
C VAL A 189 0.41 9.95 19.64
N ASP A 190 0.42 10.35 18.37
CA ASP A 190 1.53 11.05 17.71
C ASP A 190 1.26 12.57 17.57
N ALA A 191 0.31 13.14 18.33
CA ALA A 191 -0.05 14.55 18.23
C ALA A 191 1.15 15.51 18.35
N SER A 192 2.14 15.17 19.19
CA SER A 192 3.38 15.95 19.34
C SER A 192 4.25 15.98 18.08
N MET A 193 4.07 15.02 17.16
CA MET A 193 4.79 14.92 15.89
C MET A 193 4.15 15.76 14.77
N ALA A 194 2.99 16.36 15.00
CA ALA A 194 2.29 17.16 13.99
C ALA A 194 3.16 18.31 13.45
N GLY A 195 3.91 18.98 14.33
CA GLY A 195 4.82 20.07 13.94
C GLY A 195 5.97 19.58 13.06
N GLU A 196 6.56 18.43 13.37
CA GLU A 196 7.64 17.83 12.57
C GLU A 196 7.12 17.34 11.22
N ALA A 197 5.98 16.66 11.20
CA ALA A 197 5.35 16.19 9.97
C ALA A 197 4.96 17.36 9.04
N SER A 198 4.56 18.50 9.61
CA SER A 198 4.19 19.72 8.85
C SER A 198 5.37 20.38 8.14
N LYS A 199 6.62 19.99 8.45
CA LYS A 199 7.80 20.39 7.64
C LYS A 199 7.83 19.72 6.26
N TYR A 200 7.11 18.61 6.11
CA TYR A 200 7.13 17.77 4.92
C TYR A 200 5.81 17.80 4.14
N VAL A 201 4.68 17.96 4.82
CA VAL A 201 3.35 18.02 4.21
C VAL A 201 2.64 19.29 4.67
N PRO A 202 1.98 20.06 3.79
CA PRO A 202 1.46 21.39 4.13
C PRO A 202 0.52 21.43 5.33
N ARG A 203 -0.33 20.41 5.50
CA ARG A 203 -1.30 20.35 6.60
C ARG A 203 -1.33 18.97 7.23
N CYS A 204 -1.01 18.90 8.52
CA CYS A 204 -1.19 17.70 9.33
C CYS A 204 -2.50 17.77 10.13
N ILE A 205 -3.19 16.66 10.23
CA ILE A 205 -4.44 16.53 10.97
C ILE A 205 -4.31 15.37 11.96
N VAL A 206 -4.65 15.65 13.22
CA VAL A 206 -4.57 14.68 14.31
C VAL A 206 -5.96 14.11 14.59
N THR A 207 -6.11 12.80 14.54
CA THR A 207 -7.36 12.10 14.90
C THR A 207 -7.09 10.64 15.20
N ASN A 208 -8.01 9.94 15.87
CA ASN A 208 -7.89 8.49 16.06
C ASN A 208 -7.96 7.72 14.73
N THR A 209 -6.81 7.18 14.32
CA THR A 209 -6.61 6.41 13.07
C THR A 209 -6.78 4.91 13.26
N LEU A 210 -6.91 4.43 14.49
CA LEU A 210 -7.02 3.00 14.79
C LEU A 210 -8.41 2.45 14.37
N MET A 211 -8.39 1.48 13.46
CA MET A 211 -9.59 0.90 12.84
C MET A 211 -9.88 -0.54 13.29
N GLN A 212 -10.33 -0.74 14.53
CA GLN A 212 -10.64 -2.08 15.06
C GLN A 212 -12.00 -2.59 14.54
N THR A 213 -12.98 -1.71 14.49
CA THR A 213 -14.37 -2.02 14.11
C THR A 213 -14.76 -1.42 12.77
N ARG A 214 -15.92 -1.81 12.25
CA ARG A 214 -16.52 -1.14 11.09
C ARG A 214 -16.85 0.32 11.37
N GLN A 215 -17.27 0.64 12.60
CA GLN A 215 -17.60 2.01 12.99
C GLN A 215 -16.34 2.89 12.97
N ASP A 216 -15.20 2.38 13.41
CA ASP A 216 -13.93 3.11 13.35
C ASP A 216 -13.52 3.42 11.90
N ARG A 217 -13.65 2.44 11.00
CA ARG A 217 -13.39 2.63 9.57
C ARG A 217 -14.27 3.73 8.97
N VAL A 218 -15.57 3.72 9.30
CA VAL A 218 -16.52 4.73 8.81
C VAL A 218 -16.20 6.11 9.41
N ARG A 219 -15.92 6.19 10.72
CA ARG A 219 -15.54 7.44 11.38
C ARG A 219 -14.33 8.09 10.69
N LEU A 220 -13.25 7.32 10.54
CA LEU A 220 -12.02 7.83 9.92
C LEU A 220 -12.27 8.24 8.46
N ALA A 221 -12.98 7.42 7.68
CA ALA A 221 -13.31 7.76 6.29
C ALA A 221 -14.15 9.04 6.18
N THR A 222 -15.18 9.20 7.01
CA THR A 222 -16.00 10.42 7.04
C THR A 222 -15.16 11.63 7.40
N TYR A 223 -14.30 11.51 8.41
CA TYR A 223 -13.43 12.59 8.84
C TYR A 223 -12.45 13.02 7.74
N ILE A 224 -11.84 12.05 7.03
CA ILE A 224 -11.00 12.30 5.85
C ILE A 224 -11.77 13.07 4.77
N LEU A 225 -12.99 12.64 4.45
CA LEU A 225 -13.81 13.29 3.43
C LEU A 225 -14.21 14.72 3.83
N THR A 226 -14.48 14.97 5.11
CA THR A 226 -14.71 16.33 5.61
C THR A 226 -13.47 17.19 5.44
N ALA A 227 -12.29 16.71 5.86
CA ALA A 227 -11.03 17.45 5.72
C ALA A 227 -10.70 17.78 4.26
N ILE A 228 -10.96 16.85 3.32
CA ILE A 228 -10.80 17.08 1.88
C ILE A 228 -11.67 18.24 1.38
N ASN A 229 -12.86 18.42 1.95
CA ASN A 229 -13.78 19.49 1.54
C ASN A 229 -13.38 20.86 2.08
N GLU A 230 -12.62 20.93 3.18
CA GLU A 230 -12.14 22.19 3.77
C GLU A 230 -10.91 22.79 3.07
N VAL A 231 -10.18 21.99 2.29
CA VAL A 231 -8.99 22.43 1.54
C VAL A 231 -9.36 22.99 0.16
N ARG A 232 -10.59 22.75 -0.30
CA ARG A 232 -11.12 23.24 -1.57
C ARG A 232 -11.67 24.64 -1.43
#